data_AF-A0A4R8V8P5-F1
#
_entry.id   AF-A0A4R8V8P5-F1
#
_cell.length_a   1.000
_cell.length_b   1.000
_cell.length_c   1.000
_cell.angle_alpha   90.00
_cell.angle_beta   90.00
_cell.angle_gamma   90.00
#
_symmetry.space_group_name_H-M   'P 1'
#
loop_
_entity.id
_entity.type
_entity.pdbx_description
1 polymer ?
#
loop_
_entity_poly.entity_id
_entity_poly.type
_entity_poly.pdbx_seq_one_letter_code
_entity_poly.pdbx_strand_id
1 'polypeptide(L)'
;MTNTPAGWYPDPENATQSRWWDGTRWTDNRAALQPTVAAPYAADVANLKAPEGTPWNTIWIWLVVFVPYISLFGFFTIDWSKFLDMSDPMRGELAVLTSAGYLFTVLGGIVSYGLGVWFSYIDWRTLRDRGVPRPFHWAWGFLSYVYPIGRSVVVRRRTGSGISPMWVTIILYVVANIAMIVYVGVMVASIVSSIPNISRY
;
A
#
# COMPACT_ATOMS: atom_id res chain seq x y z
N MET A 1 -12.89 -22.40 30.09
CA MET A 1 -13.73 -21.55 30.95
C MET A 1 -12.96 -20.25 31.16
N THR A 2 -13.45 -19.13 30.64
CA THR A 2 -12.82 -17.81 30.82
C THR A 2 -13.11 -17.32 32.23
N ASN A 3 -12.12 -17.43 33.13
CA ASN A 3 -12.26 -16.92 34.48
C ASN A 3 -12.00 -15.41 34.46
N THR A 4 -13.01 -14.61 34.80
CA THR A 4 -12.89 -13.15 34.86
C THR A 4 -11.91 -12.80 35.98
N PRO A 5 -10.79 -12.09 35.70
CA PRO A 5 -9.77 -11.80 36.71
C PRO A 5 -10.32 -10.86 37.78
N ALA A 6 -9.78 -10.96 39.01
CA ALA A 6 -10.17 -10.09 40.11
C ALA A 6 -9.91 -8.61 39.78
N GLY A 7 -10.87 -7.74 40.09
CA GLY A 7 -10.79 -6.33 39.71
C GLY A 7 -12.07 -5.53 40.00
N TRP A 8 -12.02 -4.22 39.73
CA TRP A 8 -13.18 -3.33 39.79
C TRP A 8 -13.94 -3.38 38.48
N TYR A 9 -15.24 -3.65 38.55
CA TYR A 9 -16.13 -3.72 37.39
C TYR A 9 -17.41 -2.92 37.67
N PRO A 10 -18.16 -2.52 36.63
CA PRO A 10 -19.45 -1.85 36.81
C PRO A 10 -20.40 -2.69 37.66
N ASP A 11 -21.04 -2.07 38.65
CA ASP A 11 -21.95 -2.75 39.57
C ASP A 11 -23.28 -3.07 38.86
N PRO A 12 -23.68 -4.35 38.75
CA PRO A 12 -24.94 -4.74 38.10
C PRO A 12 -26.19 -4.16 38.79
N GLU A 13 -26.10 -3.85 40.08
CA GLU A 13 -27.20 -3.34 40.88
C GLU A 13 -27.29 -1.80 40.84
N ASN A 14 -26.19 -1.12 40.49
CA ASN A 14 -26.13 0.33 40.42
C ASN A 14 -25.09 0.81 39.38
N ALA A 15 -25.57 1.20 38.20
CA ALA A 15 -24.72 1.63 37.08
C ALA A 15 -23.83 2.86 37.36
N THR A 16 -24.04 3.56 38.47
CA THR A 16 -23.21 4.71 38.90
C THR A 16 -22.04 4.32 39.82
N GLN A 17 -21.88 3.03 40.11
CA GLN A 17 -20.87 2.51 41.03
C GLN A 17 -20.08 1.37 40.39
N SER A 18 -18.86 1.16 40.91
CA SER A 18 -18.07 -0.03 40.64
C SER A 18 -18.12 -0.96 41.85
N ARG A 19 -18.20 -2.26 41.62
CA ARG A 19 -18.11 -3.31 42.64
C ARG A 19 -16.86 -4.16 42.41
N TRP A 20 -16.25 -4.66 43.48
CA TRP A 20 -15.06 -5.52 43.35
C TRP A 20 -15.45 -6.98 43.09
N TRP A 21 -14.84 -7.59 42.07
CA TRP A 21 -14.90 -9.02 41.78
C TRP A 21 -13.62 -9.69 42.30
N ASP A 22 -13.74 -10.75 43.10
CA ASP A 22 -12.59 -11.45 43.68
C ASP A 22 -12.02 -12.59 42.81
N GLY A 23 -12.59 -12.80 41.62
CA GLY A 23 -12.26 -13.93 40.74
C GLY A 23 -13.24 -15.10 40.84
N THR A 24 -14.13 -15.09 41.83
CA THR A 24 -15.15 -16.13 42.04
C THR A 24 -16.54 -15.58 42.33
N ARG A 25 -16.64 -14.42 42.99
CA ARG A 25 -17.88 -13.72 43.32
C ARG A 25 -17.66 -12.20 43.45
N TRP A 26 -18.78 -11.48 43.47
CA TRP A 26 -18.80 -10.06 43.81
C TRP A 26 -18.67 -9.89 45.32
N THR A 27 -17.85 -8.94 45.76
CA THR A 27 -17.71 -8.57 47.18
C THR A 27 -18.51 -7.32 47.51
N ASP A 28 -18.71 -6.99 48.78
CA ASP A 28 -19.47 -5.80 49.19
C ASP A 28 -18.67 -4.48 49.07
N ASN A 29 -17.43 -4.56 48.58
CA ASN A 29 -16.63 -3.38 48.32
C ASN A 29 -17.19 -2.66 47.09
N ARG A 30 -17.81 -1.50 47.33
CA ARG A 30 -18.31 -0.59 46.30
C ARG A 30 -17.51 0.70 46.32
N ALA A 31 -17.27 1.26 45.15
CA ALA A 31 -16.69 2.58 44.96
C ALA A 31 -17.59 3.37 44.02
N ALA A 32 -17.57 4.71 44.09
CA ALA A 32 -18.10 5.52 43.00
C ALA A 32 -17.46 5.03 41.69
N LEU A 33 -18.24 4.97 40.61
CA LEU A 33 -17.72 4.56 39.30
C LEU A 33 -16.58 5.52 38.95
N GLN A 34 -15.35 5.13 39.27
CA GLN A 34 -14.18 5.86 38.81
C GLN A 34 -14.29 5.82 37.30
N PRO A 35 -14.18 6.96 36.59
CA PRO A 35 -14.05 6.93 35.15
C PRO A 35 -12.91 5.96 34.90
N THR A 36 -13.24 4.77 34.39
CA THR A 36 -12.26 3.72 34.16
C THR A 36 -11.21 4.43 33.37
N VAL A 37 -9.98 4.51 33.91
CA VAL A 37 -8.87 5.18 33.22
C VAL A 37 -8.86 4.52 31.87
N ALA A 38 -9.41 5.21 30.87
CA ALA A 38 -9.65 4.60 29.58
C ALA A 38 -8.27 4.14 29.17
N ALA A 39 -8.10 2.83 28.94
CA ALA A 39 -6.79 2.21 28.72
C ALA A 39 -5.93 3.20 27.92
N PRO A 40 -4.70 3.57 28.34
CA PRO A 40 -3.97 4.74 27.84
C PRO A 40 -3.99 4.92 26.30
N TYR A 41 -4.17 3.81 25.58
CA TYR A 41 -4.51 3.73 24.16
C TYR A 41 -5.67 4.64 23.67
N ALA A 42 -6.76 4.77 24.44
CA ALA A 42 -7.98 5.51 24.09
C ALA A 42 -7.85 7.03 24.28
N ALA A 43 -7.04 7.48 25.25
CA ALA A 43 -6.78 8.91 25.46
C ALA A 43 -5.90 9.49 24.33
N ASP A 44 -4.96 8.69 23.80
CA ASP A 44 -4.04 9.10 22.73
C ASP A 44 -4.69 9.24 21.34
N VAL A 45 -5.78 8.51 21.06
CA VAL A 45 -6.52 8.64 19.80
C VAL A 45 -7.40 9.89 19.75
N ALA A 46 -7.76 10.44 20.91
CA ALA A 46 -8.66 11.59 21.03
C ALA A 46 -8.09 12.88 20.43
N ASN A 47 -6.76 13.00 20.27
CA ASN A 47 -6.14 14.19 19.71
C ASN A 47 -5.09 13.91 18.62
N LEU A 48 -5.47 13.12 17.62
CA LEU A 48 -4.65 12.89 16.44
C LEU A 48 -4.98 13.88 15.30
N LYS A 49 -5.42 15.09 15.58
CA LYS A 49 -5.56 16.12 14.54
C LYS A 49 -4.21 16.81 14.34
N ALA A 50 -3.83 17.02 13.09
CA ALA A 50 -2.69 17.86 12.79
C ALA A 50 -3.06 19.34 13.02
N PRO A 51 -2.09 20.21 13.33
CA PRO A 51 -2.31 21.65 13.35
C PRO A 51 -2.99 22.15 12.07
N GLU A 52 -3.79 23.22 12.20
CA GLU A 52 -4.42 23.83 11.04
C GLU A 52 -3.37 24.35 10.06
N GLY A 53 -3.57 24.11 8.77
CA GLY A 53 -2.62 24.50 7.73
C GLY A 53 -1.41 23.58 7.55
N THR A 54 -1.31 22.45 8.27
CA THR A 54 -0.21 21.49 8.06
C THR A 54 -0.16 21.02 6.59
N PRO A 55 0.99 21.17 5.90
CA PRO A 55 1.09 20.84 4.48
C PRO A 55 1.10 19.33 4.27
N TRP A 56 0.00 18.80 3.71
CA TRP A 56 -0.21 17.38 3.45
C TRP A 56 0.55 16.85 2.22
N ASN A 57 0.87 17.72 1.25
CA ASN A 57 1.44 17.33 -0.03
C ASN A 57 2.97 17.35 0.00
N THR A 58 3.61 16.30 -0.51
CA THR A 58 5.07 16.22 -0.65
C THR A 58 5.41 15.87 -2.09
N ILE A 59 6.63 16.19 -2.55
CA ILE A 59 7.08 15.71 -3.87
C ILE A 59 7.35 14.20 -3.85
N TRP A 60 7.78 13.68 -2.70
CA TRP A 60 8.15 12.28 -2.51
C TRP A 60 7.00 11.31 -2.77
N ILE A 61 5.77 11.66 -2.36
CA ILE A 61 4.62 10.79 -2.64
C ILE A 61 4.39 10.65 -4.15
N TRP A 62 4.61 11.70 -4.94
CA TRP A 62 4.48 11.64 -6.40
C TRP A 62 5.58 10.80 -7.03
N LEU A 63 6.79 10.82 -6.48
CA LEU A 63 7.85 9.91 -6.91
C LEU A 63 7.47 8.45 -6.61
N VAL A 64 6.92 8.14 -5.43
CA VAL A 64 6.41 6.78 -5.14
C VAL A 64 5.35 6.35 -6.15
N VAL A 65 4.45 7.27 -6.54
CA VAL A 65 3.37 6.98 -7.48
C VAL A 65 3.89 6.77 -8.91
N PHE A 66 4.81 7.58 -9.41
CA PHE A 66 5.18 7.57 -10.84
C PHE A 66 6.42 6.72 -11.18
N VAL A 67 7.37 6.58 -10.26
CA VAL A 67 8.65 5.89 -10.53
C VAL A 67 8.47 4.45 -11.04
N PRO A 68 7.58 3.61 -10.48
CA PRO A 68 7.40 2.24 -10.96
C PRO A 68 7.00 2.16 -12.45
N TYR A 69 6.33 3.17 -12.97
CA TYR A 69 5.83 3.21 -14.35
C TYR A 69 6.89 3.64 -15.36
N ILE A 70 7.99 4.26 -14.93
CA ILE A 70 9.11 4.61 -15.81
C ILE A 70 9.71 3.33 -16.38
N SER A 71 9.97 2.33 -15.53
CA SER A 71 10.54 1.06 -15.94
C SER A 71 9.60 0.23 -16.81
N LEU A 72 8.29 0.39 -16.62
CA LEU A 72 7.28 -0.26 -17.45
C LEU A 72 7.36 0.18 -18.93
N PHE A 73 7.86 1.38 -19.22
CA PHE A 73 8.01 1.85 -20.61
C PHE A 73 8.93 0.94 -21.45
N GLY A 74 9.99 0.38 -20.85
CA GLY A 74 10.88 -0.54 -21.56
C GLY A 74 10.19 -1.82 -22.01
N PHE A 75 9.12 -2.24 -21.34
CA PHE A 75 8.41 -3.47 -21.69
C PHE A 75 7.80 -3.39 -23.09
N PHE A 76 7.29 -2.20 -23.45
CA PHE A 76 6.66 -1.93 -24.74
C PHE A 76 7.66 -1.80 -25.90
N THR A 77 8.97 -1.76 -25.61
CA THR A 77 10.01 -1.67 -26.64
C THR A 77 10.68 -3.01 -26.93
N ILE A 78 10.30 -4.07 -26.22
CA ILE A 78 10.85 -5.41 -26.40
C ILE A 78 10.27 -6.05 -27.68
N ASP A 79 11.15 -6.54 -28.55
CA ASP A 79 10.77 -7.32 -29.73
C ASP A 79 10.46 -8.78 -29.33
N TRP A 80 9.23 -9.00 -28.87
CA TRP A 80 8.75 -10.32 -28.45
C TRP A 80 8.69 -11.35 -29.58
N SER A 81 8.80 -10.94 -30.86
CA SER A 81 8.84 -11.89 -31.98
C SER A 81 10.07 -12.80 -31.92
N LYS A 82 11.19 -12.30 -31.39
CA LYS A 82 12.44 -13.05 -31.24
C LYS A 82 12.33 -14.21 -30.25
N PHE A 83 11.58 -14.02 -29.16
CA PHE A 83 11.36 -15.08 -28.16
C PHE A 83 10.54 -16.25 -28.73
N LEU A 84 9.73 -15.99 -29.75
CA LEU A 84 8.75 -16.95 -30.28
C LEU A 84 9.22 -17.60 -31.58
N ASP A 85 10.41 -17.23 -32.06
CA ASP A 85 11.05 -17.89 -33.20
C ASP A 85 11.49 -19.30 -32.78
N MET A 86 10.67 -20.29 -33.19
CA MET A 86 10.92 -21.71 -32.88
C MET A 86 12.04 -22.32 -33.74
N SER A 87 12.54 -21.60 -34.76
CA SER A 87 13.60 -22.13 -35.64
C SER A 87 14.98 -22.14 -34.96
N ASP A 88 15.24 -21.16 -34.08
CA ASP A 88 16.44 -21.07 -33.25
C ASP A 88 16.08 -20.48 -31.87
N PRO A 89 15.42 -21.29 -31.01
CA PRO A 89 14.83 -20.79 -29.77
C PRO A 89 15.88 -20.24 -28.80
N MET A 90 17.10 -20.83 -28.79
CA MET A 90 18.20 -20.38 -27.93
C MET A 90 18.68 -18.97 -28.30
N ARG A 91 18.89 -18.71 -29.60
CA ARG A 91 19.31 -17.37 -30.04
C ARG A 91 18.19 -16.35 -29.88
N GLY A 92 16.95 -16.75 -30.12
CA GLY A 92 15.77 -15.91 -29.92
C GLY A 92 15.62 -15.44 -28.48
N GLU A 93 15.74 -16.36 -27.52
CA GLU A 93 15.72 -16.07 -26.09
C GLU A 93 16.85 -15.11 -25.69
N LEU A 94 18.09 -15.41 -26.10
CA LEU A 94 19.24 -14.57 -25.77
C LEU A 94 19.10 -13.16 -26.36
N ALA A 95 18.54 -13.02 -27.56
CA ALA A 95 18.29 -11.73 -28.18
C ALA A 95 17.29 -10.86 -27.38
N VAL A 96 16.27 -11.47 -26.77
CA VAL A 96 15.34 -10.75 -25.89
C VAL A 96 16.00 -10.40 -24.56
N LEU A 97 16.66 -11.34 -23.91
CA LEU A 97 17.30 -11.13 -22.59
C LEU A 97 18.43 -10.09 -22.62
N THR A 98 19.09 -9.94 -23.76
CA THR A 98 20.15 -8.92 -23.98
C THR A 98 19.64 -7.64 -24.62
N SER A 99 18.35 -7.57 -24.98
CA SER A 99 17.77 -6.36 -25.58
C SER A 99 17.77 -5.19 -24.59
N ALA A 100 17.94 -3.97 -25.11
CA ALA A 100 17.92 -2.76 -24.30
C ALA A 100 16.58 -2.57 -23.56
N GLY A 101 15.46 -2.90 -24.21
CA GLY A 101 14.12 -2.82 -23.60
C GLY A 101 13.97 -3.77 -22.41
N TYR A 102 14.42 -5.01 -22.54
CA TYR A 102 14.37 -5.99 -21.46
C TYR A 102 15.27 -5.60 -20.29
N LEU A 103 16.53 -5.24 -20.55
CA LEU A 103 17.46 -4.81 -19.52
C LEU A 103 16.96 -3.55 -18.79
N PHE A 104 16.42 -2.58 -19.53
CA PHE A 104 15.82 -1.38 -18.94
C PHE A 104 14.61 -1.73 -18.06
N THR A 105 13.76 -2.65 -18.50
CA THR A 105 12.58 -3.09 -17.74
C THR A 105 12.99 -3.76 -16.44
N VAL A 106 13.92 -4.72 -16.50
CA VAL A 106 14.35 -5.51 -15.34
C VAL A 106 15.19 -4.67 -14.37
N LEU A 107 16.29 -4.08 -14.84
CA LEU A 107 17.17 -3.29 -14.00
C LEU A 107 16.46 -2.04 -13.49
N GLY A 108 15.72 -1.37 -14.38
CA GLY A 108 14.87 -0.25 -14.01
C GLY A 108 13.85 -0.65 -12.96
N GLY A 109 13.18 -1.80 -13.10
CA GLY A 109 12.21 -2.29 -12.12
C GLY A 109 12.81 -2.48 -10.73
N ILE A 110 14.01 -3.06 -10.65
CA ILE A 110 14.75 -3.23 -9.38
C ILE A 110 15.08 -1.86 -8.76
N VAL A 111 15.62 -0.95 -9.56
CA VAL A 111 15.96 0.41 -9.11
C VAL A 111 14.71 1.17 -8.65
N SER A 112 13.63 1.11 -9.43
CA SER A 112 12.34 1.75 -9.14
C SER A 112 11.71 1.20 -7.87
N TYR A 113 11.83 -0.10 -7.60
CA TYR A 113 11.36 -0.70 -6.35
C TYR A 113 12.13 -0.17 -5.13
N GLY A 114 13.46 -0.16 -5.20
CA GLY A 114 14.30 0.39 -4.13
C GLY A 114 14.04 1.88 -3.89
N LEU A 115 13.94 2.67 -4.96
CA LEU A 115 13.58 4.07 -4.91
C LEU A 115 12.19 4.30 -4.33
N GLY A 116 11.20 3.47 -4.68
CA GLY A 116 9.85 3.56 -4.14
C GLY A 116 9.82 3.41 -2.61
N VAL A 117 10.56 2.45 -2.07
CA VAL A 117 10.69 2.26 -0.60
C VAL A 117 11.45 3.44 0.02
N TRP A 118 12.53 3.88 -0.60
CA TRP A 118 13.32 5.02 -0.13
C TRP A 118 12.51 6.32 -0.09
N PHE A 119 11.75 6.63 -1.15
CA PHE A 119 10.87 7.80 -1.19
C PHE A 119 9.70 7.69 -0.21
N SER A 120 9.19 6.48 0.05
CA SER A 120 8.19 6.25 1.10
C SER A 120 8.74 6.58 2.49
N TYR A 121 10.01 6.25 2.76
CA TYR A 121 10.69 6.64 4.00
C TYR A 121 10.84 8.16 4.11
N ILE A 122 11.27 8.84 3.04
CA ILE A 122 11.43 10.30 3.05
C ILE A 122 10.07 11.01 3.18
N ASP A 123 9.01 10.56 2.49
CA ASP A 123 7.65 11.11 2.64
C ASP A 123 7.18 10.97 4.09
N TRP A 124 7.30 9.78 4.67
CA TRP A 124 6.91 9.50 6.05
C TRP A 124 7.64 10.42 7.04
N ARG A 125 8.95 10.56 6.90
CA ARG A 125 9.76 11.46 7.72
C ARG A 125 9.33 12.91 7.55
N THR A 126 9.14 13.35 6.31
CA THR A 126 8.70 14.71 5.98
C THR A 126 7.34 15.04 6.60
N LEU A 127 6.37 14.11 6.58
CA LEU A 127 5.07 14.30 7.22
C LEU A 127 5.18 14.40 8.74
N ARG A 128 6.05 13.58 9.34
CA ARG A 128 6.32 13.63 10.79
C ARG A 128 6.94 14.97 11.18
N ASP A 129 7.92 15.45 10.41
CA ASP A 129 8.61 16.72 10.64
C ASP A 129 7.65 17.91 10.48
N ARG A 130 6.61 17.78 9.65
CA ARG A 130 5.53 18.77 9.47
C ARG A 130 4.45 18.75 10.56
N GLY A 131 4.58 17.86 11.55
CA GLY A 131 3.64 17.77 12.66
C GLY A 131 2.40 16.91 12.37
N VAL A 132 2.42 16.05 11.36
CA VAL A 132 1.34 15.06 11.18
C VAL A 132 1.50 13.98 12.27
N PRO A 133 0.54 13.81 13.19
CA PRO A 133 0.67 12.84 14.27
C PRO A 133 0.47 11.42 13.75
N ARG A 134 1.39 10.52 14.10
CA ARG A 134 1.37 9.08 13.75
C ARG A 134 1.05 8.84 12.26
N PRO A 135 1.91 9.29 11.33
CA PRO A 135 1.71 9.06 9.90
C PRO A 135 1.81 7.57 9.57
N PHE A 136 1.23 7.18 8.43
CA PHE A 136 1.24 5.80 7.95
C PHE A 136 2.67 5.28 7.75
N HIS A 137 2.98 4.11 8.30
CA HIS A 137 4.36 3.63 8.39
C HIS A 137 4.98 3.35 7.01
N TRP A 138 6.22 3.83 6.78
CA TRP A 138 6.90 3.71 5.49
C TRP A 138 7.16 2.27 5.02
N ALA A 139 7.29 1.32 5.96
CA ALA A 139 7.53 -0.10 5.62
C ALA A 139 6.45 -0.70 4.73
N TRP A 140 5.24 -0.15 4.74
CA TRP A 140 4.19 -0.54 3.79
C TRP A 140 4.52 -0.19 2.33
N GLY A 141 5.59 0.57 2.08
CA GLY A 141 6.14 0.83 0.75
C GLY A 141 6.69 -0.42 0.07
N PHE A 142 7.04 -1.46 0.83
CA PHE A 142 7.37 -2.78 0.25
C PHE A 142 6.17 -3.40 -0.48
N LEU A 143 4.95 -3.03 -0.11
CA LEU A 143 3.72 -3.41 -0.80
C LEU A 143 3.28 -2.32 -1.79
N SER A 144 4.21 -1.75 -2.56
CA SER A 144 4.05 -0.73 -3.63
C SER A 144 2.82 0.19 -3.50
N TYR A 145 1.61 -0.26 -3.88
CA TYR A 145 0.37 0.54 -3.86
C TYR A 145 -0.22 0.81 -2.47
N VAL A 146 0.10 -0.02 -1.47
CA VAL A 146 -0.47 0.09 -0.12
C VAL A 146 -0.04 1.39 0.55
N TYR A 147 1.22 1.79 0.38
CA TYR A 147 1.73 3.00 1.01
C TYR A 147 1.02 4.28 0.52
N PRO A 148 0.95 4.59 -0.80
CA PRO A 148 0.26 5.78 -1.28
C PRO A 148 -1.21 5.85 -0.87
N ILE A 149 -1.91 4.71 -0.89
CA ILE A 149 -3.32 4.61 -0.51
C ILE A 149 -3.48 4.83 1.00
N GLY A 150 -2.76 4.05 1.82
CA GLY A 150 -2.83 4.11 3.28
C GLY A 150 -2.43 5.48 3.83
N ARG A 151 -1.33 6.05 3.31
CA ARG A 151 -0.85 7.40 3.64
C ARG A 151 -1.89 8.46 3.33
N SER A 152 -2.54 8.39 2.17
CA SER A 152 -3.58 9.37 1.79
C SER A 152 -4.80 9.32 2.72
N VAL A 153 -5.25 8.12 3.10
CA VAL A 153 -6.37 7.94 4.04
C VAL A 153 -6.01 8.49 5.43
N VAL A 154 -4.83 8.16 5.95
CA VAL A 154 -4.37 8.67 7.25
C VAL A 154 -4.26 10.18 7.19
N VAL A 155 -3.54 10.75 6.22
CA VAL A 155 -3.32 12.20 6.11
C VAL A 155 -4.64 12.96 5.95
N ARG A 156 -5.62 12.44 5.19
CA ARG A 156 -6.97 13.01 5.10
C ARG A 156 -7.67 13.06 6.46
N ARG A 157 -7.55 12.00 7.27
CA ARG A 157 -8.13 11.96 8.62
C ARG A 157 -7.44 12.93 9.58
N ARG A 158 -6.15 13.22 9.39
CA ARG A 158 -5.36 14.11 10.27
C ARG A 158 -5.47 15.59 9.91
N THR A 159 -5.49 15.91 8.61
CA THR A 159 -5.39 17.29 8.08
C THR A 159 -6.65 17.77 7.38
N GLY A 160 -7.64 16.90 7.15
CA GLY A 160 -8.83 17.19 6.34
C GLY A 160 -8.59 17.13 4.82
N SER A 161 -7.33 17.12 4.37
CA SER A 161 -6.93 17.17 2.96
C SER A 161 -5.95 16.05 2.59
N GLY A 162 -5.72 15.84 1.29
CA GLY A 162 -4.67 14.94 0.81
C GLY A 162 -5.10 13.55 0.36
N ILE A 163 -6.30 13.43 -0.21
CA ILE A 163 -6.76 12.21 -0.88
C ILE A 163 -6.24 12.05 -2.31
N SER A 164 -5.66 13.10 -2.91
CA SER A 164 -5.27 13.06 -4.32
C SER A 164 -4.29 11.93 -4.68
N PRO A 165 -3.26 11.58 -3.87
CA PRO A 165 -2.35 10.53 -4.27
C PRO A 165 -3.02 9.16 -4.35
N MET A 166 -4.06 8.91 -3.53
CA MET A 166 -4.87 7.69 -3.61
C MET A 166 -5.56 7.56 -4.97
N TRP A 167 -6.29 8.60 -5.40
CA TRP A 167 -7.01 8.57 -6.68
C TRP A 167 -6.05 8.42 -7.86
N VAL A 168 -4.94 9.16 -7.86
CA VAL A 168 -3.95 9.04 -8.93
C VAL A 168 -3.32 7.65 -8.94
N THR A 169 -3.00 7.06 -7.78
CA THR A 169 -2.49 5.68 -7.70
C THR A 169 -3.49 4.69 -8.29
N ILE A 170 -4.77 4.80 -7.93
CA ILE A 170 -5.83 3.90 -8.42
C ILE A 170 -6.00 4.05 -9.94
N ILE A 171 -6.14 5.28 -10.43
CA ILE A 171 -6.31 5.56 -11.86
C ILE A 171 -5.10 5.02 -12.64
N LEU A 172 -3.89 5.33 -12.20
CA LEU A 172 -2.67 4.94 -12.86
C LEU A 172 -2.48 3.41 -12.87
N TYR A 173 -2.81 2.75 -11.76
CA TYR A 173 -2.85 1.29 -11.69
C TYR A 173 -3.83 0.69 -12.70
N VAL A 174 -5.07 1.17 -12.73
CA VAL A 174 -6.11 0.67 -13.65
C VAL A 174 -5.70 0.89 -15.10
N VAL A 175 -5.25 2.10 -15.45
CA VAL A 175 -4.83 2.44 -16.81
C VAL A 175 -3.64 1.58 -17.26
N ALA A 176 -2.63 1.42 -16.41
CA ALA A 176 -1.46 0.60 -16.73
C ALA A 176 -1.83 -0.88 -16.91
N ASN A 177 -2.73 -1.42 -16.07
CA ASN A 177 -3.21 -2.80 -16.23
C ASN A 177 -4.00 -2.99 -17.52
N ILE A 178 -4.89 -2.06 -17.85
CA ILE A 178 -5.65 -2.11 -19.11
C ILE A 178 -4.69 -2.05 -20.31
N ALA A 179 -3.74 -1.12 -20.30
CA ALA A 179 -2.74 -1.00 -21.36
C ALA A 179 -1.92 -2.29 -21.51
N MET A 180 -1.53 -2.91 -20.40
CA MET A 180 -0.80 -4.18 -20.39
C MET A 180 -1.63 -5.33 -20.97
N ILE A 181 -2.89 -5.46 -20.55
CA ILE A 181 -3.81 -6.49 -21.06
C ILE A 181 -4.03 -6.31 -22.56
N VAL A 182 -4.29 -5.09 -23.02
CA VAL A 182 -4.48 -4.79 -24.45
C VAL A 182 -3.21 -5.11 -25.23
N TYR A 183 -2.04 -4.68 -24.74
CA TYR A 183 -0.76 -4.94 -25.41
C TYR A 183 -0.47 -6.44 -25.52
N VAL A 184 -0.60 -7.19 -24.43
CA VAL A 184 -0.41 -8.64 -24.43
C VAL A 184 -1.42 -9.32 -25.34
N GLY A 185 -2.69 -8.88 -25.32
CA GLY A 185 -3.73 -9.42 -26.21
C GLY A 185 -3.41 -9.21 -27.69
N VAL A 186 -2.98 -8.01 -28.07
CA VAL A 186 -2.55 -7.68 -29.44
C VAL A 186 -1.30 -8.47 -29.83
N MET A 187 -0.32 -8.58 -28.93
CA MET A 187 0.88 -9.37 -29.12
C MET A 187 0.52 -10.83 -29.42
N VAL A 188 -0.30 -11.47 -28.57
CA VAL A 188 -0.76 -12.85 -28.74
C VAL A 188 -1.55 -13.02 -30.04
N ALA A 189 -2.46 -12.11 -30.37
CA ALA A 189 -3.21 -12.16 -31.62
C ALA A 189 -2.29 -12.07 -32.85
N SER A 190 -1.28 -11.19 -32.80
CA SER A 190 -0.28 -11.04 -33.88
C SER A 190 0.51 -12.33 -34.09
N ILE A 191 0.89 -12.99 -32.98
CA ILE A 191 1.59 -14.28 -33.01
C ILE A 191 0.72 -15.36 -33.65
N VAL A 192 -0.52 -15.52 -33.20
CA VAL A 192 -1.46 -16.51 -33.75
C VAL A 192 -1.67 -16.30 -35.25
N SER A 193 -1.78 -15.05 -35.70
CA SER A 193 -1.93 -14.73 -37.13
C SER A 193 -0.69 -15.02 -37.98
N SER A 194 0.49 -15.10 -37.35
CA SER A 194 1.77 -15.35 -38.04
C SER A 194 2.04 -16.84 -38.27
N ILE A 195 1.32 -17.73 -37.57
CA ILE A 195 1.38 -19.17 -37.81
C ILE A 195 0.67 -19.45 -39.15
N PRO A 196 1.38 -19.98 -40.16
CA PRO A 196 0.74 -20.32 -41.42
C PRO A 196 -0.42 -21.30 -41.18
N ASN A 197 -1.58 -21.06 -41.78
CA ASN A 197 -2.71 -21.99 -41.71
C ASN A 197 -2.26 -23.37 -42.22
N ILE A 198 -2.05 -24.35 -41.32
CA ILE A 198 -1.83 -25.77 -41.68
C ILE A 198 -3.18 -26.39 -42.05
N SER A 199 -3.88 -25.81 -43.03
CA SER A 199 -5.07 -26.41 -43.61
C SER A 199 -4.90 -26.44 -45.12
N ARG A 200 -4.45 -27.60 -45.62
CA ARG A 200 -4.92 -28.31 -46.83
C ARG A 200 -3.86 -29.33 -47.27
N TYR A 201 -3.91 -30.51 -46.64
CA TYR A 201 -3.73 -31.81 -47.30
C TYR A 201 -4.70 -32.78 -46.65
#